data_AF-A0AA97FG38-F1
#
_entry.id   AF-A0AA97FG38-F1
#
_cell.length_a   1.000
_cell.length_b   1.000
_cell.length_c   1.000
_cell.angle_alpha   90.00
_cell.angle_beta   90.00
_cell.angle_gamma   90.00
#
_symmetry.space_group_name_H-M   'P 1'
#
loop_
_entity.id
_entity.type
_entity.pdbx_description
1 polymer ?
#
loop_
_entity_poly.entity_id
_entity_poly.type
_entity_poly.pdbx_seq_one_letter_code
_entity_poly.pdbx_strand_id
1 'polypeptide(L)'
;MSSFEGLIEVITNNLFSQVAVLIGVIAIVGLALQRKPFEQVIAGGLRATIGVVVLNIGVEIFVGGLSSFQIIVASAMGLQPPAAQATLAEFTAGRGSVVPLIIAGGFVVHLAFVRLFPAARFVYLTGHLMYWMSVVIAASLIEAFGDVNRWVLAGVGSLLIGCYWVLQPLWTAPLMRKVMGNDDVGLAHTDSTIAIAAGYGAKALRLGDPAKHDSESLRLPRALSFFKDINVSTAFVIGVIMLVAILFADADVVSEQMADSTVLPWVWALLQALRFAAGIAILLYGVRMFLSEIVPAFKGLSERALPGAKPALDLPVTFTQAPTAVMIGFLASTLTFLVLMGVFAGAGWFVLVPPMIMLFFGGGAGGVFGNAVAGWRGALFGGVLNGVVLAFGQWIGWGVWGGTAPELATLADSDWFVVGWSLRGLGELLSPFGEAGLWILAAAVVAVTVAVLVLVGRRTRNAAATTATVRETEPSGAPLDVTWSSSPSARNAAASPAYGAEPLTRRAARATSRPETLSVLAVCGAGMGSSLILRTTAERALEQLGVPASLDHADVGSARGQRVDVVIGQPTYLSEVGEVAPVRVAITSFVDVVHVRERLERALTEKGWL
;
A
#
# COMPACT_ATOMS: atom_id res chain seq x y z
N MET A 1 -2.00 23.48 35.96
CA MET A 1 -1.44 22.43 35.07
C MET A 1 0.07 22.62 35.08
N SER A 2 0.83 21.58 35.42
CA SER A 2 2.29 21.71 35.54
C SER A 2 2.91 22.02 34.18
N SER A 3 4.05 22.74 34.14
CA SER A 3 4.77 23.07 32.90
C SER A 3 5.12 21.83 32.07
N PHE A 4 5.25 20.68 32.74
CA PHE A 4 5.51 19.38 32.14
C PHE A 4 4.27 18.74 31.50
N GLU A 5 3.12 18.76 32.17
CA GLU A 5 1.84 18.33 31.58
C GLU A 5 1.46 19.20 30.38
N GLY A 6 1.64 20.52 30.49
CA GLY A 6 1.41 21.43 29.36
C GLY A 6 2.34 21.15 28.18
N LEU A 7 3.61 20.82 28.44
CA LEU A 7 4.56 20.42 27.40
C LEU A 7 4.17 19.09 26.74
N ILE A 8 3.74 18.10 27.53
CA ILE A 8 3.26 16.80 27.02
C ILE A 8 2.01 16.99 26.16
N GLU A 9 1.07 17.82 26.60
CA GLU A 9 -0.15 18.10 25.87
C GLU A 9 0.14 18.84 24.55
N VAL A 10 1.05 19.81 24.57
CA VAL A 10 1.50 20.51 23.36
C VAL A 10 2.17 19.54 22.39
N ILE A 11 3.10 18.69 22.85
CA ILE A 11 3.76 17.70 21.99
C ILE A 11 2.76 16.68 21.46
N THR A 12 1.85 16.18 22.30
CA THR A 12 0.87 15.17 21.90
C THR A 12 -0.07 15.74 20.84
N ASN A 13 -0.71 16.87 21.11
CA ASN A 13 -1.73 17.45 20.23
C ASN A 13 -1.16 18.01 18.93
N ASN A 14 0.08 18.52 18.94
CA ASN A 14 0.66 19.22 17.78
C ASN A 14 1.70 18.40 17.02
N LEU A 15 2.32 17.38 17.63
CA LEU A 15 3.32 16.54 16.96
C LEU A 15 2.79 15.13 16.70
N PHE A 16 2.33 14.42 17.74
CA PHE A 16 1.97 13.01 17.62
C PHE A 16 0.56 12.78 17.04
N SER A 17 -0.38 13.70 17.28
CA SER A 17 -1.73 13.63 16.70
C SER A 17 -1.77 14.05 15.21
N GLN A 18 -0.68 14.63 14.69
CA GLN A 18 -0.59 15.09 13.30
C GLN A 18 0.20 14.08 12.45
N VAL A 19 -0.50 13.13 11.82
CA VAL A 19 0.11 12.02 11.05
C VAL A 19 1.12 12.51 10.01
N ALA A 20 0.80 13.57 9.27
CA ALA A 20 1.71 14.14 8.27
C ALA A 20 3.03 14.63 8.89
N VAL A 21 2.96 15.28 10.06
CA VAL A 21 4.14 15.79 10.77
C VAL A 21 4.96 14.63 11.32
N LEU A 22 4.31 13.63 11.93
CA LEU A 22 4.99 12.44 12.44
C LEU A 22 5.76 11.71 11.33
N ILE A 23 5.15 11.53 10.17
CA ILE A 23 5.79 10.94 9.00
C ILE A 23 6.97 11.78 8.52
N GLY A 24 6.83 13.10 8.49
CA GLY A 24 7.93 14.02 8.17
C GLY A 24 9.12 13.88 9.12
N VAL A 25 8.86 13.77 10.43
CA VAL A 25 9.92 13.54 11.43
C VAL A 25 10.59 12.19 11.22
N ILE A 26 9.82 11.11 10.98
CA ILE A 26 10.37 9.79 10.70
C ILE A 26 11.27 9.84 9.44
N ALA A 27 10.83 10.56 8.40
CA ALA A 27 11.60 10.75 7.19
C ALA A 27 12.93 11.48 7.45
N ILE A 28 12.88 12.60 8.20
CA ILE A 28 14.06 13.37 8.60
C ILE A 28 15.04 12.50 9.40
N VAL A 29 14.56 11.81 10.44
CA VAL A 29 15.39 10.96 11.29
C VAL A 29 16.01 9.84 10.47
N GLY A 30 15.24 9.19 9.60
CA GLY A 30 15.71 8.12 8.74
C GLY A 30 16.77 8.54 7.74
N LEU A 31 16.59 9.69 7.09
CA LEU A 31 17.58 10.24 6.15
C LEU A 31 18.84 10.74 6.89
N ALA A 32 18.68 11.33 8.07
CA ALA A 32 19.80 11.75 8.91
C ALA A 32 20.62 10.55 9.41
N LEU A 33 19.96 9.45 9.79
CA LEU A 33 20.63 8.20 10.19
C LEU A 33 21.43 7.57 9.05
N GLN A 34 20.99 7.75 7.81
CA GLN A 34 21.73 7.40 6.59
C GLN A 34 22.89 8.34 6.27
N ARG A 35 23.12 9.38 7.08
CA ARG A 35 24.14 10.41 6.85
C ARG A 35 23.97 11.10 5.48
N LYS A 36 22.72 11.31 5.06
CA LYS A 36 22.44 12.12 3.87
C LYS A 36 22.80 13.59 4.12
N PRO A 37 23.16 14.35 3.07
CA PRO A 37 23.39 15.79 3.17
C PRO A 37 22.18 16.51 3.79
N PHE A 38 22.44 17.58 4.55
CA PHE A 38 21.42 18.29 5.33
C PHE A 38 20.23 18.75 4.46
N GLU A 39 20.52 19.28 3.28
CA GLU A 39 19.52 19.70 2.30
C GLU A 39 18.62 18.55 1.85
N GLN A 40 19.18 17.33 1.69
CA GLN A 40 18.40 16.14 1.33
C GLN A 40 17.56 15.65 2.50
N VAL A 41 18.06 15.75 3.73
CA VAL A 41 17.32 15.38 4.94
C VAL A 41 16.09 16.27 5.10
N ILE A 42 16.26 17.59 5.00
CA ILE A 42 15.16 18.55 5.15
C ILE A 42 14.19 18.45 3.96
N ALA A 43 14.69 18.42 2.72
CA ALA A 43 13.84 18.32 1.54
C ALA A 43 13.06 16.99 1.49
N GLY A 44 13.68 15.88 1.88
CA GLY A 44 13.01 14.58 1.95
C GLY A 44 11.93 14.54 3.04
N GLY A 45 12.24 15.09 4.22
CA GLY A 45 11.26 15.29 5.29
C GLY A 45 10.03 16.09 4.85
N LEU A 46 10.25 17.26 4.25
CA LEU A 46 9.17 18.11 3.76
C LEU A 46 8.36 17.43 2.65
N ARG A 47 9.01 16.75 1.69
CA ARG A 47 8.30 16.04 0.63
C ARG A 47 7.46 14.89 1.16
N ALA A 48 7.94 14.16 2.18
CA ALA A 48 7.14 13.14 2.86
C ALA A 48 5.90 13.75 3.53
N THR A 49 6.07 14.85 4.28
CA THR A 49 4.95 15.58 4.91
C THR A 49 3.95 16.08 3.89
N ILE A 50 4.41 16.76 2.84
CA ILE A 50 3.55 17.28 1.77
C ILE A 50 2.82 16.14 1.05
N GLY A 51 3.50 15.02 0.80
CA GLY A 51 2.87 13.84 0.20
C GLY A 51 1.69 13.33 1.02
N VAL A 52 1.83 13.25 2.35
CA VAL A 52 0.72 12.86 3.26
C VAL A 52 -0.37 13.93 3.31
N VAL A 53 -0.04 15.22 3.32
CA VAL A 53 -1.05 16.30 3.27
C VAL A 53 -1.87 16.21 1.98
N VAL A 54 -1.21 16.06 0.83
CA VAL A 54 -1.90 15.94 -0.46
C VAL A 54 -2.75 14.66 -0.49
N LEU A 55 -2.26 13.55 0.05
CA LEU A 55 -3.02 12.33 0.23
C LEU A 55 -4.31 12.60 1.03
N ASN A 56 -4.21 13.25 2.19
CA ASN A 56 -5.35 13.55 3.05
C ASN A 56 -6.37 14.50 2.39
N ILE A 57 -5.91 15.53 1.67
CA ILE A 57 -6.79 16.41 0.88
C ILE A 57 -7.57 15.58 -0.16
N GLY A 58 -6.90 14.66 -0.83
CA GLY A 58 -7.55 13.72 -1.75
C GLY A 58 -8.63 12.90 -1.05
N VAL A 59 -8.30 12.29 0.10
CA VAL A 59 -9.24 11.53 0.94
C VAL A 59 -10.45 12.37 1.32
N GLU A 60 -10.26 13.56 1.88
CA GLU A 60 -11.35 14.44 2.33
C GLU A 60 -12.33 14.77 1.19
N ILE A 61 -11.80 15.10 0.01
CA ILE A 61 -12.62 15.46 -1.15
C ILE A 61 -13.55 14.30 -1.56
N PHE A 62 -13.02 13.08 -1.71
CA PHE A 62 -13.84 11.98 -2.20
C PHE A 62 -14.66 11.32 -1.08
N VAL A 63 -14.18 11.27 0.17
CA VAL A 63 -14.95 10.79 1.33
C VAL A 63 -16.17 11.68 1.59
N GLY A 64 -16.03 13.00 1.45
CA GLY A 64 -17.18 13.91 1.50
C GLY A 64 -18.23 13.54 0.45
N GLY A 65 -17.82 13.29 -0.79
CA GLY A 65 -18.71 12.82 -1.86
C GLY A 65 -19.36 11.46 -1.57
N LEU A 66 -18.63 10.51 -1.00
CA LEU A 66 -19.17 9.20 -0.60
C LEU A 66 -20.18 9.30 0.54
N SER A 67 -19.99 10.25 1.46
CA SER A 67 -20.90 10.46 2.58
C SER A 67 -22.25 10.99 2.11
N SER A 68 -22.25 11.97 1.19
CA SER A 68 -23.49 12.43 0.57
C SER A 68 -24.16 11.35 -0.28
N PHE A 69 -23.37 10.56 -1.00
CA PHE A 69 -23.89 9.40 -1.74
C PHE A 69 -24.59 8.40 -0.81
N GLN A 70 -23.96 8.06 0.31
CA GLN A 70 -24.51 7.12 1.30
C GLN A 70 -25.88 7.57 1.80
N ILE A 71 -26.03 8.86 2.12
CA ILE A 71 -27.29 9.44 2.61
C ILE A 71 -28.38 9.39 1.51
N ILE A 72 -28.03 9.77 0.28
CA ILE A 72 -28.97 9.78 -0.85
C ILE A 72 -29.44 8.37 -1.18
N VAL A 73 -28.54 7.39 -1.22
CA VAL A 73 -28.92 5.99 -1.49
C VAL A 73 -29.76 5.41 -0.35
N ALA A 74 -29.47 5.75 0.90
CA ALA A 74 -30.31 5.32 2.03
C ALA A 74 -31.74 5.88 1.92
N SER A 75 -31.89 7.18 1.61
CA SER A 75 -33.20 7.81 1.39
C SER A 75 -33.93 7.22 0.18
N ALA A 76 -33.24 7.04 -0.95
CA ALA A 76 -33.80 6.43 -2.17
C ALA A 76 -34.39 5.04 -1.94
N MET A 77 -33.90 4.32 -0.93
CA MET A 77 -34.35 2.98 -0.58
C MET A 77 -35.37 2.96 0.57
N GLY A 78 -35.73 4.13 1.12
CA GLY A 78 -36.65 4.26 2.25
C GLY A 78 -36.13 3.63 3.55
N LEU A 79 -34.80 3.54 3.70
CA LEU A 79 -34.16 2.80 4.77
C LEU A 79 -33.82 3.73 5.94
N GLN A 80 -34.39 3.46 7.11
CA GLN A 80 -33.96 4.07 8.36
C GLN A 80 -32.88 3.20 9.01
N PRO A 81 -31.75 3.77 9.49
CA PRO A 81 -30.76 3.00 10.21
C PRO A 81 -31.42 2.29 11.41
N PRO A 82 -30.96 1.08 11.77
CA PRO A 82 -31.54 0.35 12.89
C PRO A 82 -31.45 1.17 14.19
N ALA A 83 -32.40 0.97 15.10
CA ALA A 83 -32.40 1.65 16.39
C ALA A 83 -31.17 1.24 17.21
N ALA A 84 -30.40 2.22 17.67
CA ALA A 84 -29.23 2.04 18.54
C ALA A 84 -29.62 2.26 20.01
N GLN A 85 -29.19 1.37 20.91
CA GLN A 85 -29.45 1.47 22.36
C GLN A 85 -28.39 2.28 23.09
N ALA A 86 -27.20 2.38 22.49
CA ALA A 86 -26.08 3.22 22.89
C ALA A 86 -25.45 3.75 21.60
N THR A 87 -24.80 4.91 21.67
CA THR A 87 -24.17 5.53 20.49
C THR A 87 -22.66 5.51 20.56
N LEU A 88 -22.00 5.54 19.40
CA LEU A 88 -20.55 5.70 19.33
C LEU A 88 -20.06 6.99 20.03
N ALA A 89 -20.84 8.06 19.98
CA ALA A 89 -20.51 9.32 20.65
C ALA A 89 -20.51 9.16 22.18
N GLU A 90 -21.54 8.54 22.73
CA GLU A 90 -21.62 8.24 24.18
C GLU A 90 -20.51 7.27 24.60
N PHE A 91 -20.23 6.26 23.80
CA PHE A 91 -19.16 5.32 24.07
C PHE A 91 -17.81 6.03 24.15
N THR A 92 -17.45 6.80 23.13
CA THR A 92 -16.15 7.49 23.06
C THR A 92 -15.99 8.55 24.15
N ALA A 93 -17.06 9.25 24.53
CA ALA A 93 -17.06 10.18 25.67
C ALA A 93 -16.99 9.47 27.03
N GLY A 94 -17.56 8.27 27.15
CA GLY A 94 -17.60 7.47 28.37
C GLY A 94 -16.53 6.38 28.41
N ARG A 95 -16.98 5.12 28.34
CA ARG A 95 -16.14 3.93 28.53
C ARG A 95 -15.01 3.79 27.49
N GLY A 96 -15.21 4.31 26.29
CA GLY A 96 -14.23 4.36 25.19
C GLY A 96 -13.13 5.41 25.36
N SER A 97 -13.19 6.30 26.35
CA SER A 97 -12.15 7.30 26.63
C SER A 97 -10.77 6.71 26.99
N VAL A 98 -10.69 5.38 27.18
CA VAL A 98 -9.46 4.63 27.39
C VAL A 98 -8.64 4.42 26.10
N VAL A 99 -9.24 4.56 24.92
CA VAL A 99 -8.63 4.23 23.62
C VAL A 99 -7.24 4.87 23.39
N PRO A 100 -6.99 6.15 23.74
CA PRO A 100 -5.65 6.72 23.60
C PRO A 100 -4.56 5.97 24.39
N LEU A 101 -4.89 5.44 25.58
CA LEU A 101 -3.97 4.62 26.37
C LEU A 101 -3.71 3.27 25.70
N ILE A 102 -4.75 2.67 25.13
CA ILE A 102 -4.64 1.41 24.37
C ILE A 102 -3.66 1.60 23.19
N ILE A 103 -3.81 2.69 22.44
CA ILE A 103 -2.93 3.01 21.30
C ILE A 103 -1.49 3.20 21.76
N ALA A 104 -1.27 4.05 22.77
CA ALA A 104 0.07 4.35 23.26
C ALA A 104 0.78 3.10 23.78
N GLY A 105 0.13 2.34 24.67
CA GLY A 105 0.70 1.10 25.21
C GLY A 105 0.85 0.02 24.14
N GLY A 106 -0.10 -0.09 23.22
CA GLY A 106 -0.05 -1.05 22.12
C GLY A 106 1.08 -0.77 21.16
N PHE A 107 1.42 0.50 20.94
CA PHE A 107 2.52 0.87 20.05
C PHE A 107 3.87 0.53 20.69
N VAL A 108 3.99 0.71 22.01
CA VAL A 108 5.15 0.24 22.78
C VAL A 108 5.30 -1.29 22.67
N VAL A 109 4.21 -2.04 22.87
CA VAL A 109 4.19 -3.51 22.72
C VAL A 109 4.61 -3.91 21.30
N HIS A 110 4.05 -3.26 20.27
CA HIS A 110 4.37 -3.49 18.87
C HIS A 110 5.87 -3.25 18.58
N LEU A 111 6.43 -2.11 19.00
CA LEU A 111 7.85 -1.82 18.83
C LEU A 111 8.75 -2.78 19.61
N ALA A 112 8.33 -3.23 20.80
CA ALA A 112 9.05 -4.24 21.56
C ALA A 112 9.13 -5.56 20.76
N PHE A 113 8.03 -6.02 20.17
CA PHE A 113 8.04 -7.20 19.30
C PHE A 113 8.94 -7.01 18.07
N VAL A 114 8.84 -5.88 17.37
CA VAL A 114 9.69 -5.55 16.21
C VAL A 114 11.17 -5.59 16.58
N ARG A 115 11.51 -5.13 17.78
CA ARG A 115 12.89 -5.08 18.27
C ARG A 115 13.41 -6.43 18.75
N LEU A 116 12.56 -7.27 19.32
CA LEU A 116 12.92 -8.56 19.93
C LEU A 116 12.94 -9.71 18.90
N PHE A 117 12.05 -9.68 17.91
CA PHE A 117 11.86 -10.78 16.96
C PHE A 117 12.22 -10.33 15.53
N PRO A 118 13.26 -10.91 14.90
CA PRO A 118 13.60 -10.59 13.51
C PRO A 118 12.48 -10.88 12.49
N ALA A 119 11.54 -11.76 12.84
CA ALA A 119 10.36 -12.04 12.03
C ALA A 119 9.36 -10.86 12.03
N ALA A 120 9.28 -10.08 13.11
CA ALA A 120 8.40 -8.91 13.26
C ALA A 120 9.02 -7.69 12.55
N ARG A 121 9.21 -7.81 11.24
CA ARG A 121 9.98 -6.85 10.43
C ARG A 121 9.18 -5.65 9.92
N PHE A 122 7.92 -5.47 10.32
CA PHE A 122 7.08 -4.39 9.83
C PHE A 122 6.67 -3.46 10.97
N VAL A 123 6.85 -2.15 10.76
CA VAL A 123 6.33 -1.11 11.66
C VAL A 123 5.01 -0.62 11.08
N TYR A 124 3.90 -0.89 11.76
CA TYR A 124 2.57 -0.38 11.40
C TYR A 124 2.52 1.14 11.60
N LEU A 125 2.10 1.91 10.58
CA LEU A 125 2.16 3.39 10.61
C LEU A 125 0.83 4.10 10.29
N THR A 126 -0.26 3.36 10.14
CA THR A 126 -1.55 3.95 9.76
C THR A 126 -2.34 4.39 11.00
N GLY A 127 -2.03 5.57 11.52
CA GLY A 127 -2.52 6.07 12.81
C GLY A 127 -4.04 6.15 12.93
N HIS A 128 -4.77 6.57 11.88
CA HIS A 128 -6.24 6.65 11.97
C HIS A 128 -6.90 5.27 12.11
N LEU A 129 -6.33 4.22 11.50
CA LEU A 129 -6.80 2.84 11.68
C LEU A 129 -6.30 2.22 12.98
N MET A 130 -5.17 2.67 13.53
CA MET A 130 -4.77 2.32 14.89
C MET A 130 -5.84 2.77 15.90
N TYR A 131 -6.37 3.99 15.71
CA TYR A 131 -7.45 4.51 16.54
C TYR A 131 -8.70 3.66 16.42
N TRP A 132 -9.23 3.49 15.21
CA TRP A 132 -10.49 2.78 15.01
C TRP A 132 -10.43 1.31 15.46
N MET A 133 -9.34 0.61 15.15
CA MET A 133 -9.18 -0.77 15.60
C MET A 133 -9.08 -0.86 17.13
N SER A 134 -8.52 0.15 17.79
CA SER A 134 -8.50 0.23 19.25
C SER A 134 -9.89 0.49 19.84
N VAL A 135 -10.72 1.30 19.16
CA VAL A 135 -12.15 1.49 19.52
C VAL A 135 -12.89 0.16 19.42
N VAL A 136 -12.71 -0.60 18.34
CA VAL A 136 -13.33 -1.92 18.14
C VAL A 136 -12.93 -2.90 19.23
N ILE A 137 -11.64 -2.98 19.55
CA ILE A 137 -11.16 -3.87 20.63
C ILE A 137 -11.77 -3.44 21.95
N ALA A 138 -11.74 -2.14 22.30
CA ALA A 138 -12.31 -1.64 23.54
C ALA A 138 -13.81 -1.95 23.65
N ALA A 139 -14.59 -1.65 22.60
CA ALA A 139 -16.03 -1.92 22.56
C ALA A 139 -16.32 -3.42 22.69
N SER A 140 -15.58 -4.27 21.96
CA SER A 140 -15.79 -5.72 21.98
C SER A 140 -15.46 -6.35 23.33
N LEU A 141 -14.39 -5.89 24.00
CA LEU A 141 -14.03 -6.35 25.35
C LEU A 141 -15.06 -5.92 26.39
N ILE A 142 -15.52 -4.67 26.31
CA ILE A 142 -16.55 -4.15 27.20
C ILE A 142 -17.86 -4.91 27.01
N GLU A 143 -18.26 -5.23 25.78
CA GLU A 143 -19.47 -6.03 25.58
C GLU A 143 -19.32 -7.43 26.15
N ALA A 144 -18.18 -8.07 25.93
CA ALA A 144 -17.94 -9.42 26.42
C ALA A 144 -17.87 -9.53 27.95
N PHE A 145 -17.26 -8.55 28.63
CA PHE A 145 -16.94 -8.64 30.07
C PHE A 145 -17.72 -7.66 30.95
N GLY A 146 -18.54 -6.78 30.36
CA GLY A 146 -19.32 -5.78 31.08
C GLY A 146 -18.49 -4.58 31.52
N ASP A 147 -18.72 -4.12 32.75
CA ASP A 147 -17.97 -3.00 33.32
C ASP A 147 -16.61 -3.48 33.83
N VAL A 148 -15.54 -2.95 33.25
CA VAL A 148 -14.16 -3.39 33.46
C VAL A 148 -13.34 -2.22 33.96
N ASN A 149 -12.42 -2.46 34.88
CA ASN A 149 -11.48 -1.42 35.31
C ASN A 149 -10.73 -0.80 34.11
N ARG A 150 -10.73 0.54 34.03
CA ARG A 150 -10.08 1.31 32.96
C ARG A 150 -8.63 0.89 32.70
N TRP A 151 -7.85 0.61 33.73
CA TRP A 151 -6.43 0.25 33.59
C TRP A 151 -6.24 -1.18 33.11
N VAL A 152 -7.12 -2.09 33.51
CA VAL A 152 -7.15 -3.47 33.00
C VAL A 152 -7.50 -3.45 31.51
N LEU A 153 -8.54 -2.70 31.13
CA LEU A 153 -8.93 -2.53 29.72
C LEU A 153 -7.81 -1.89 28.89
N ALA A 154 -7.14 -0.86 29.43
CA ALA A 154 -5.98 -0.25 28.78
C ALA A 154 -4.85 -1.28 28.56
N GLY A 155 -4.44 -2.01 29.60
CA GLY A 155 -3.34 -2.98 29.53
C GLY A 155 -3.64 -4.15 28.59
N VAL A 156 -4.83 -4.74 28.71
CA VAL A 156 -5.27 -5.85 27.85
C VAL A 156 -5.46 -5.38 26.42
N GLY A 157 -6.14 -4.26 26.21
CA GLY A 157 -6.32 -3.66 24.89
C GLY A 157 -4.98 -3.37 24.20
N SER A 158 -4.00 -2.81 24.93
CA SER A 158 -2.64 -2.58 24.43
C SER A 158 -1.94 -3.86 23.99
N LEU A 159 -2.04 -4.95 24.75
CA LEU A 159 -1.44 -6.22 24.37
C LEU A 159 -2.08 -6.79 23.09
N LEU A 160 -3.41 -6.76 23.00
CA LEU A 160 -4.15 -7.28 21.86
C LEU A 160 -3.86 -6.47 20.59
N ILE A 161 -3.97 -5.14 20.65
CA ILE A 161 -3.75 -4.29 19.49
C ILE A 161 -2.28 -4.30 19.05
N GLY A 162 -1.34 -4.35 20.00
CA GLY A 162 0.08 -4.50 19.70
C GLY A 162 0.38 -5.80 18.96
N CYS A 163 -0.23 -6.92 19.37
CA CYS A 163 -0.14 -8.20 18.65
C CYS A 163 -0.74 -8.12 17.25
N TYR A 164 -1.90 -7.46 17.10
CA TYR A 164 -2.53 -7.24 15.80
C TYR A 164 -1.62 -6.47 14.84
N TRP A 165 -1.01 -5.35 15.27
CA TRP A 165 -0.10 -4.55 14.43
C TRP A 165 1.19 -5.28 14.03
N VAL A 166 1.63 -6.25 14.83
CA VAL A 166 2.76 -7.12 14.49
C VAL A 166 2.35 -8.17 13.46
N LEU A 167 1.22 -8.84 13.67
CA LEU A 167 0.80 -9.99 12.89
C LEU A 167 0.17 -9.60 11.53
N GLN A 168 -0.58 -8.51 11.49
CA GLN A 168 -1.36 -8.13 10.31
C GLN A 168 -0.49 -7.90 9.05
N PRO A 169 0.61 -7.15 9.12
CA PRO A 169 1.50 -7.00 7.97
C PRO A 169 2.18 -8.31 7.58
N LEU A 170 2.40 -9.24 8.53
CA LEU A 170 3.08 -10.51 8.28
C LEU A 170 2.21 -11.51 7.52
N TRP A 171 0.92 -11.64 7.87
CA TRP A 171 0.03 -12.58 7.17
C TRP A 171 -0.32 -12.11 5.76
N THR A 172 -0.30 -10.80 5.51
CA THR A 172 -0.54 -10.21 4.18
C THR A 172 0.73 -10.13 3.33
N ALA A 173 1.92 -10.19 3.94
CA ALA A 173 3.21 -10.02 3.25
C ALA A 173 3.38 -10.83 1.96
N PRO A 174 2.98 -12.12 1.86
CA PRO A 174 3.13 -12.87 0.61
C PRO A 174 2.31 -12.31 -0.55
N LEU A 175 1.10 -11.80 -0.27
CA LEU A 175 0.23 -11.17 -1.26
C LEU A 175 0.71 -9.74 -1.56
N MET A 176 1.10 -9.00 -0.52
CA MET A 176 1.68 -7.66 -0.66
C MET A 176 2.91 -7.68 -1.58
N ARG A 177 3.78 -8.70 -1.45
CA ARG A 177 4.93 -8.87 -2.34
C ARG A 177 4.56 -9.06 -3.81
N LYS A 178 3.45 -9.74 -4.08
CA LYS A 178 2.96 -9.91 -5.45
C LYS A 178 2.42 -8.60 -6.03
N VAL A 179 1.71 -7.83 -5.21
CA VAL A 179 1.13 -6.55 -5.62
C VAL A 179 2.22 -5.50 -5.83
N MET A 180 3.17 -5.38 -4.89
CA MET A 180 4.22 -4.36 -4.94
C MET A 180 5.43 -4.74 -5.80
N GLY A 181 5.56 -6.03 -6.18
CA GLY A 181 6.72 -6.56 -6.90
C GLY A 181 8.01 -6.66 -6.06
N ASN A 182 8.00 -6.18 -4.82
CA ASN A 182 9.11 -6.21 -3.87
C ASN A 182 8.58 -6.46 -2.45
N ASP A 183 9.47 -6.51 -1.46
CA ASP A 183 9.13 -6.79 -0.06
C ASP A 183 9.36 -5.56 0.83
N ASP A 184 9.42 -4.35 0.27
CA ASP A 184 9.87 -3.13 0.96
C ASP A 184 8.77 -2.48 1.80
N VAL A 185 7.51 -2.80 1.51
CA VAL A 185 6.34 -2.23 2.17
C VAL A 185 5.39 -3.34 2.61
N GLY A 186 4.94 -3.28 3.87
CA GLY A 186 3.85 -4.10 4.40
C GLY A 186 2.50 -3.40 4.28
N LEU A 187 1.40 -4.15 4.39
CA LEU A 187 0.07 -3.55 4.53
C LEU A 187 -0.18 -3.21 6.01
N ALA A 188 -0.66 -2.01 6.29
CA ALA A 188 -1.15 -1.55 7.58
C ALA A 188 -2.57 -0.98 7.41
N HIS A 189 -3.53 -1.85 7.10
CA HIS A 189 -4.94 -1.50 6.96
C HIS A 189 -5.81 -2.60 7.58
N THR A 190 -7.01 -2.23 8.01
CA THR A 190 -8.06 -3.08 8.56
C THR A 190 -8.90 -3.82 7.51
N ASP A 191 -8.37 -3.92 6.27
CA ASP A 191 -8.93 -4.74 5.18
C ASP A 191 -8.01 -5.92 4.83
N SER A 192 -7.25 -6.39 5.81
CA SER A 192 -6.25 -7.44 5.59
C SER A 192 -6.89 -8.81 5.39
N THR A 193 -8.05 -9.06 6.01
CA THR A 193 -8.83 -10.28 5.89
C THR A 193 -9.48 -10.38 4.53
N ILE A 194 -10.07 -9.30 4.00
CA ILE A 194 -10.57 -9.31 2.62
C ILE A 194 -9.44 -9.45 1.60
N ALA A 195 -8.27 -8.81 1.84
CA ALA A 195 -7.09 -8.99 1.00
C ALA A 195 -6.64 -10.45 0.91
N ILE A 196 -6.55 -11.14 2.06
CA ILE A 196 -6.22 -12.57 2.15
C ILE A 196 -7.30 -13.43 1.49
N ALA A 197 -8.57 -13.19 1.82
CA ALA A 197 -9.67 -14.02 1.35
C ALA A 197 -9.85 -13.88 -0.16
N ALA A 198 -9.72 -12.67 -0.72
CA ALA A 198 -9.70 -12.44 -2.15
C ALA A 198 -8.49 -13.10 -2.82
N GLY A 199 -7.27 -12.88 -2.30
CA GLY A 199 -6.04 -13.41 -2.87
C GLY A 199 -5.94 -14.93 -2.84
N TYR A 200 -6.13 -15.55 -1.67
CA TYR A 200 -6.05 -17.01 -1.56
C TYR A 200 -7.33 -17.71 -2.04
N GLY A 201 -8.50 -17.11 -1.86
CA GLY A 201 -9.77 -17.64 -2.38
C GLY A 201 -9.79 -17.68 -3.91
N ALA A 202 -9.44 -16.59 -4.58
CA ALA A 202 -9.37 -16.56 -6.04
C ALA A 202 -8.34 -17.56 -6.60
N LYS A 203 -7.20 -17.72 -5.90
CA LYS A 203 -6.19 -18.72 -6.25
C LYS A 203 -6.71 -20.15 -6.05
N ALA A 204 -7.37 -20.44 -4.93
CA ALA A 204 -7.91 -21.77 -4.63
C ALA A 204 -9.00 -22.18 -5.61
N LEU A 205 -9.86 -21.24 -5.99
CA LEU A 205 -10.92 -21.43 -6.99
C LEU A 205 -10.40 -21.41 -8.44
N ARG A 206 -9.09 -21.18 -8.65
CA ARG A 206 -8.44 -21.14 -9.98
C ARG A 206 -9.16 -20.20 -10.97
N LEU A 207 -9.58 -19.03 -10.49
CA LEU A 207 -10.44 -18.13 -11.28
C LEU A 207 -9.76 -17.58 -12.54
N GLY A 208 -8.43 -17.51 -12.56
CA GLY A 208 -7.69 -17.03 -13.71
C GLY A 208 -6.18 -17.13 -13.53
N ASP A 209 -5.49 -16.81 -14.62
CA ASP A 209 -4.03 -16.67 -14.65
C ASP A 209 -3.66 -15.18 -14.48
N PRO A 210 -2.78 -14.83 -13.50
CA PRO A 210 -2.48 -13.45 -13.16
C PRO A 210 -1.72 -12.70 -14.26
N ALA A 211 -0.94 -13.38 -15.10
CA ALA A 211 -0.17 -12.73 -16.17
C ALA A 211 -1.02 -12.53 -17.42
N LYS A 212 -1.83 -13.53 -17.79
CA LYS A 212 -2.66 -13.48 -19.01
C LYS A 212 -3.93 -12.64 -18.84
N HIS A 213 -4.45 -12.56 -17.63
CA HIS A 213 -5.74 -11.91 -17.36
C HIS A 213 -5.61 -10.68 -16.47
N ASP A 214 -4.42 -10.08 -16.37
CA ASP A 214 -4.20 -8.85 -15.61
C ASP A 214 -5.18 -7.77 -16.07
N SER A 215 -5.92 -7.19 -15.11
CA SER A 215 -6.90 -6.12 -15.36
C SER A 215 -6.28 -4.93 -16.10
N GLU A 216 -5.02 -4.60 -15.80
CA GLU A 216 -4.34 -3.45 -16.42
C GLU A 216 -4.03 -3.69 -17.90
N SER A 217 -4.00 -4.96 -18.32
CA SER A 217 -3.71 -5.37 -19.71
C SER A 217 -4.98 -5.61 -20.56
N LEU A 218 -6.16 -5.54 -19.97
CA LEU A 218 -7.44 -5.82 -20.64
C LEU A 218 -7.62 -4.98 -21.90
N ARG A 219 -7.93 -5.58 -23.04
CA ARG A 219 -8.23 -4.86 -24.28
C ARG A 219 -9.74 -4.63 -24.41
N LEU A 220 -10.20 -3.42 -24.07
CA LEU A 220 -11.59 -3.03 -24.23
C LEU A 220 -11.88 -2.59 -25.68
N PRO A 221 -13.11 -2.81 -26.19
CA PRO A 221 -13.56 -2.21 -27.44
C PRO A 221 -13.36 -0.68 -27.43
N ARG A 222 -13.16 -0.05 -28.60
CA ARG A 222 -12.88 1.40 -28.68
C ARG A 222 -13.88 2.25 -27.88
N ALA A 223 -15.18 1.92 -27.95
CA ALA A 223 -16.23 2.65 -27.23
C ALA A 223 -16.11 2.58 -25.70
N LEU A 224 -15.51 1.52 -25.14
CA LEU A 224 -15.33 1.33 -23.70
C LEU A 224 -13.89 1.59 -23.25
N SER A 225 -13.01 2.01 -24.16
CA SER A 225 -11.60 2.22 -23.84
C SER A 225 -11.35 3.29 -22.78
N PHE A 226 -12.28 4.24 -22.62
CA PHE A 226 -12.22 5.27 -21.58
C PHE A 226 -12.34 4.71 -20.15
N PHE A 227 -12.91 3.52 -19.96
CA PHE A 227 -12.97 2.85 -18.64
C PHE A 227 -11.60 2.40 -18.12
N LYS A 228 -10.55 2.47 -18.95
CA LYS A 228 -9.17 2.24 -18.50
C LYS A 228 -8.58 3.42 -17.75
N ASP A 229 -9.12 4.63 -17.96
CA ASP A 229 -8.72 5.77 -17.17
C ASP A 229 -9.50 5.71 -15.85
N ILE A 230 -8.78 5.52 -14.74
CA ILE A 230 -9.40 5.41 -13.42
C ILE A 230 -10.26 6.63 -13.10
N ASN A 231 -9.83 7.84 -13.44
CA ASN A 231 -10.57 9.05 -13.11
C ASN A 231 -11.85 9.13 -13.95
N VAL A 232 -11.76 8.85 -15.25
CA VAL A 232 -12.92 8.89 -16.15
C VAL A 232 -13.91 7.77 -15.82
N SER A 233 -13.43 6.54 -15.64
CA SER A 233 -14.24 5.39 -15.24
C SER A 233 -15.01 5.66 -13.96
N THR A 234 -14.32 6.22 -12.98
CA THR A 234 -14.90 6.53 -11.68
C THR A 234 -15.97 7.60 -11.75
N ALA A 235 -15.65 8.74 -12.40
CA ALA A 235 -16.61 9.83 -12.58
C ALA A 235 -17.85 9.35 -13.33
N PHE A 236 -17.68 8.50 -14.35
CA PHE A 236 -18.79 7.95 -15.11
C PHE A 236 -19.68 7.06 -14.24
N VAL A 237 -19.11 6.07 -13.54
CA VAL A 237 -19.93 5.10 -12.81
C VAL A 237 -20.60 5.72 -11.59
N ILE A 238 -19.88 6.50 -10.78
CA ILE A 238 -20.50 7.18 -9.64
C ILE A 238 -21.53 8.20 -10.12
N GLY A 239 -21.27 8.88 -11.25
CA GLY A 239 -22.22 9.79 -11.86
C GLY A 239 -23.52 9.09 -12.23
N VAL A 240 -23.45 7.94 -12.92
CA VAL A 240 -24.63 7.15 -13.25
C VAL A 240 -25.39 6.70 -12.00
N ILE A 241 -24.70 6.19 -10.98
CA ILE A 241 -25.38 5.71 -9.78
C ILE A 241 -26.01 6.87 -9.00
N MET A 242 -25.33 8.00 -8.85
CA MET A 242 -25.87 9.20 -8.21
C MET A 242 -27.10 9.74 -8.95
N LEU A 243 -27.04 9.78 -10.28
CA LEU A 243 -28.18 10.22 -11.10
C LEU A 243 -29.38 9.33 -10.89
N VAL A 244 -29.18 8.01 -10.86
CA VAL A 244 -30.26 7.05 -10.58
C VAL A 244 -30.78 7.24 -9.16
N ALA A 245 -29.91 7.36 -8.16
CA ALA A 245 -30.30 7.50 -6.76
C ALA A 245 -31.14 8.76 -6.50
N ILE A 246 -30.77 9.90 -7.10
CA ILE A 246 -31.55 11.15 -6.96
C ILE A 246 -32.97 11.03 -7.52
N LEU A 247 -33.22 10.16 -8.49
CA LEU A 247 -34.58 9.96 -9.02
C LEU A 247 -35.54 9.34 -8.00
N PHE A 248 -35.00 8.64 -7.00
CA PHE A 248 -35.78 7.90 -5.99
C PHE A 248 -35.63 8.48 -4.58
N ALA A 249 -34.61 9.30 -4.31
CA ALA A 249 -34.39 9.94 -3.02
C ALA A 249 -35.40 11.06 -2.73
N ASP A 250 -35.65 11.30 -1.45
CA ASP A 250 -36.51 12.40 -1.01
C ASP A 250 -35.90 13.75 -1.40
N ALA A 251 -36.71 14.64 -1.96
CA ALA A 251 -36.25 15.94 -2.45
C ALA A 251 -35.60 16.79 -1.33
N ASP A 252 -36.14 16.70 -0.10
CA ASP A 252 -35.61 17.41 1.06
C ASP A 252 -34.20 16.91 1.42
N VAL A 253 -34.00 15.58 1.44
CA VAL A 253 -32.69 14.97 1.70
C VAL A 253 -31.66 15.39 0.64
N VAL A 254 -32.07 15.38 -0.63
CA VAL A 254 -31.19 15.82 -1.73
C VAL A 254 -30.84 17.31 -1.57
N SER A 255 -31.81 18.16 -1.23
CA SER A 255 -31.57 19.59 -1.01
C SER A 255 -30.64 19.87 0.17
N GLU A 256 -30.77 19.11 1.27
CA GLU A 256 -29.89 19.23 2.44
C GLU A 256 -28.45 18.84 2.08
N GLN A 257 -28.26 17.76 1.31
CA GLN A 257 -26.93 17.37 0.84
C GLN A 257 -26.32 18.37 -0.15
N MET A 258 -27.16 19.07 -0.91
CA MET A 258 -26.73 20.14 -1.79
C MET A 258 -26.27 21.40 -1.04
N ALA A 259 -26.68 21.57 0.22
CA ALA A 259 -26.40 22.73 1.05
C ALA A 259 -26.63 24.05 0.28
N ASP A 260 -25.63 24.92 0.21
CA ASP A 260 -25.71 26.22 -0.47
C ASP A 260 -25.60 26.14 -2.01
N SER A 261 -25.57 24.93 -2.60
CA SER A 261 -25.43 24.76 -4.04
C SER A 261 -26.68 25.21 -4.79
N THR A 262 -26.51 26.14 -5.73
CA THR A 262 -27.62 26.74 -6.50
C THR A 262 -27.91 26.03 -7.84
N VAL A 263 -27.18 24.94 -8.14
CA VAL A 263 -27.38 24.19 -9.38
C VAL A 263 -28.54 23.20 -9.25
N LEU A 264 -29.00 22.63 -10.38
CA LEU A 264 -30.02 21.59 -10.34
C LEU A 264 -29.48 20.28 -9.71
N PRO A 265 -30.32 19.47 -9.03
CA PRO A 265 -29.87 18.25 -8.34
C PRO A 265 -29.07 17.27 -9.20
N TRP A 266 -29.49 17.06 -10.46
CA TRP A 266 -28.77 16.18 -11.38
C TRP A 266 -27.39 16.74 -11.78
N VAL A 267 -27.25 18.06 -11.86
CA VAL A 267 -25.94 18.72 -12.10
C VAL A 267 -25.06 18.56 -10.88
N TRP A 268 -25.61 18.75 -9.68
CA TRP A 268 -24.88 18.54 -8.44
C TRP A 268 -24.37 17.09 -8.32
N ALA A 269 -25.19 16.09 -8.64
CA ALA A 269 -24.76 14.68 -8.69
C ALA A 269 -23.55 14.46 -9.61
N LEU A 270 -23.58 15.04 -10.81
CA LEU A 270 -22.45 14.97 -11.74
C LEU A 270 -21.19 15.65 -11.17
N LEU A 271 -21.34 16.81 -10.51
CA LEU A 271 -20.23 17.49 -9.84
C LEU A 271 -19.65 16.66 -8.69
N GLN A 272 -20.48 15.95 -7.92
CA GLN A 272 -20.00 15.04 -6.87
C GLN A 272 -19.21 13.87 -7.45
N ALA A 273 -19.67 13.28 -8.55
CA ALA A 273 -18.93 12.21 -9.22
C ALA A 273 -17.58 12.69 -9.77
N LEU A 274 -17.53 13.90 -10.34
CA LEU A 274 -16.29 14.52 -10.80
C LEU A 274 -15.34 14.85 -9.64
N ARG A 275 -15.87 15.37 -8.53
CA ARG A 275 -15.09 15.62 -7.30
C ARG A 275 -14.49 14.34 -6.76
N PHE A 276 -15.27 13.26 -6.74
CA PHE A 276 -14.78 11.95 -6.32
C PHE A 276 -13.59 11.49 -7.18
N ALA A 277 -13.72 11.55 -8.51
CA ALA A 277 -12.63 11.20 -9.42
C ALA A 277 -11.38 12.09 -9.22
N ALA A 278 -11.59 13.41 -9.03
CA ALA A 278 -10.50 14.33 -8.73
C ALA A 278 -9.80 14.00 -7.40
N GLY A 279 -10.57 13.62 -6.36
CA GLY A 279 -10.03 13.20 -5.07
C GLY A 279 -9.14 11.96 -5.18
N ILE A 280 -9.51 10.97 -5.99
CA ILE A 280 -8.64 9.80 -6.27
C ILE A 280 -7.35 10.23 -6.97
N ALA A 281 -7.43 11.11 -7.97
CA ALA A 281 -6.22 11.58 -8.67
C ALA A 281 -5.23 12.26 -7.70
N ILE A 282 -5.76 13.11 -6.82
CA ILE A 282 -4.99 13.81 -5.77
C ILE A 282 -4.41 12.80 -4.76
N LEU A 283 -5.23 11.84 -4.30
CA LEU A 283 -4.81 10.75 -3.41
C LEU A 283 -3.60 10.00 -3.99
N LEU A 284 -3.72 9.51 -5.22
CA LEU A 284 -2.67 8.69 -5.85
C LEU A 284 -1.39 9.50 -6.10
N TYR A 285 -1.51 10.79 -6.39
CA TYR A 285 -0.36 11.69 -6.48
C TYR A 285 0.35 11.83 -5.12
N GLY A 286 -0.40 12.11 -4.05
CA GLY A 286 0.13 12.20 -2.68
C GLY A 286 0.83 10.92 -2.23
N VAL A 287 0.22 9.76 -2.49
CA VAL A 287 0.80 8.43 -2.18
C VAL A 287 2.17 8.25 -2.84
N ARG A 288 2.31 8.56 -4.13
CA ARG A 288 3.58 8.39 -4.86
C ARG A 288 4.68 9.29 -4.30
N MET A 289 4.34 10.55 -4.00
CA MET A 289 5.26 11.52 -3.42
C MET A 289 5.71 11.12 -2.01
N PHE A 290 4.78 10.61 -1.19
CA PHE A 290 5.07 10.10 0.13
C PHE A 290 5.97 8.85 0.06
N LEU A 291 5.64 7.90 -0.82
CA LEU A 291 6.33 6.62 -0.91
C LEU A 291 7.81 6.77 -1.31
N SER A 292 8.10 7.75 -2.18
CA SER A 292 9.48 8.00 -2.65
C SER A 292 10.43 8.47 -1.54
N GLU A 293 9.91 9.00 -0.43
CA GLU A 293 10.71 9.47 0.69
C GLU A 293 10.67 8.51 1.88
N ILE A 294 9.53 7.88 2.15
CA ILE A 294 9.38 7.04 3.35
C ILE A 294 10.14 5.72 3.23
N VAL A 295 10.16 5.09 2.05
CA VAL A 295 10.86 3.80 1.86
C VAL A 295 12.38 4.00 2.03
N PRO A 296 13.02 4.99 1.37
CA PRO A 296 14.42 5.28 1.64
C PRO A 296 14.66 5.67 3.10
N ALA A 297 13.84 6.53 3.71
CA ALA A 297 14.06 6.95 5.09
C ALA A 297 14.03 5.77 6.08
N PHE A 298 13.12 4.81 5.89
CA PHE A 298 13.03 3.63 6.73
C PHE A 298 14.29 2.76 6.70
N LYS A 299 15.06 2.78 5.60
CA LYS A 299 16.36 2.09 5.56
C LYS A 299 17.30 2.58 6.67
N GLY A 300 17.32 3.89 6.94
CA GLY A 300 18.13 4.46 8.02
C GLY A 300 17.65 4.07 9.41
N LEU A 301 16.34 4.08 9.65
CA LEU A 301 15.77 3.53 10.89
C LEU A 301 16.11 2.04 11.04
N SER A 302 15.99 1.29 9.94
CA SER A 302 16.23 -0.15 9.89
C SER A 302 17.67 -0.51 10.25
N GLU A 303 18.65 0.23 9.75
CA GLU A 303 20.07 -0.06 9.96
C GLU A 303 20.57 0.33 11.37
N ARG A 304 19.91 1.28 12.04
CA ARG A 304 20.42 1.89 13.29
C ARG A 304 19.55 1.66 14.52
N ALA A 305 18.22 1.73 14.39
CA ALA A 305 17.29 1.73 15.52
C ALA A 305 16.48 0.42 15.63
N LEU A 306 15.97 -0.08 14.50
CA LEU A 306 15.11 -1.25 14.42
C LEU A 306 15.62 -2.23 13.34
N PRO A 307 16.61 -3.08 13.65
CA PRO A 307 17.28 -3.96 12.69
C PRO A 307 16.33 -4.73 11.76
N GLY A 308 16.39 -4.42 10.47
CA GLY A 308 15.61 -5.13 9.44
C GLY A 308 14.13 -4.72 9.35
N ALA A 309 13.71 -3.72 10.11
CA ALA A 309 12.35 -3.19 10.07
C ALA A 309 12.06 -2.46 8.74
N LYS A 310 10.81 -2.54 8.30
CA LYS A 310 10.25 -1.97 7.08
C LYS A 310 8.94 -1.25 7.41
N PRO A 311 8.55 -0.21 6.64
CA PRO A 311 7.27 0.44 6.87
C PRO A 311 6.11 -0.47 6.44
N ALA A 312 5.08 -0.56 7.27
CA ALA A 312 3.77 -1.02 6.84
C ALA A 312 2.84 0.19 6.72
N LEU A 313 2.23 0.32 5.55
CA LEU A 313 1.56 1.53 5.10
C LEU A 313 0.11 1.24 4.72
N ASP A 314 -0.64 2.31 4.61
CA ASP A 314 -2.06 2.30 4.32
C ASP A 314 -2.38 1.71 2.93
N LEU A 315 -3.61 1.21 2.77
CA LEU A 315 -4.07 0.51 1.57
C LEU A 315 -3.89 1.30 0.26
N PRO A 316 -4.07 2.63 0.19
CA PRO A 316 -3.84 3.40 -1.05
C PRO A 316 -2.48 3.20 -1.71
N VAL A 317 -1.45 2.78 -0.97
CA VAL A 317 -0.16 2.38 -1.56
C VAL A 317 -0.34 1.32 -2.63
N THR A 318 -1.21 0.33 -2.42
CA THR A 318 -1.45 -0.76 -3.37
C THR A 318 -2.27 -0.31 -4.58
N PHE A 319 -3.11 0.72 -4.43
CA PHE A 319 -3.99 1.21 -5.51
C PHE A 319 -3.19 1.81 -6.66
N THR A 320 -2.00 2.35 -6.38
CA THR A 320 -1.09 2.85 -7.42
C THR A 320 -0.55 1.77 -8.34
N GLN A 321 -0.61 0.50 -7.93
CA GLN A 321 -0.06 -0.65 -8.68
C GLN A 321 -1.08 -1.25 -9.66
N ALA A 322 -2.36 -1.29 -9.29
CA ALA A 322 -3.42 -1.82 -10.15
C ALA A 322 -4.72 -0.98 -10.06
N PRO A 323 -4.72 0.24 -10.62
CA PRO A 323 -5.88 1.15 -10.57
C PRO A 323 -7.14 0.57 -11.22
N THR A 324 -7.02 -0.19 -12.32
CA THR A 324 -8.18 -0.82 -12.96
C THR A 324 -8.79 -1.90 -12.05
N ALA A 325 -7.94 -2.67 -11.35
CA ALA A 325 -8.40 -3.67 -10.39
C ALA A 325 -9.18 -3.05 -9.22
N VAL A 326 -8.77 -1.88 -8.73
CA VAL A 326 -9.49 -1.12 -7.68
C VAL A 326 -10.92 -0.86 -8.13
N MET A 327 -11.10 -0.38 -9.36
CA MET A 327 -12.43 -0.08 -9.89
C MET A 327 -13.29 -1.32 -10.07
N ILE A 328 -12.74 -2.39 -10.64
CA ILE A 328 -13.49 -3.65 -10.79
C ILE A 328 -13.97 -4.13 -9.41
N GLY A 329 -13.10 -4.11 -8.40
CA GLY A 329 -13.42 -4.52 -7.03
C GLY A 329 -14.48 -3.63 -6.38
N PHE A 330 -14.32 -2.29 -6.45
CA PHE A 330 -15.29 -1.33 -5.93
C PHE A 330 -16.68 -1.51 -6.55
N LEU A 331 -16.77 -1.61 -7.87
CA LEU A 331 -18.05 -1.75 -8.57
C LEU A 331 -18.74 -3.06 -8.24
N ALA A 332 -17.98 -4.16 -8.23
CA ALA A 332 -18.48 -5.46 -7.83
C ALA A 332 -18.97 -5.47 -6.37
N SER A 333 -18.22 -4.84 -5.47
CA SER A 333 -18.59 -4.71 -4.06
C SER A 333 -19.87 -3.91 -3.88
N THR A 334 -19.96 -2.75 -4.54
CA THR A 334 -21.13 -1.87 -4.47
C THR A 334 -22.37 -2.56 -5.02
N LEU A 335 -22.28 -3.14 -6.22
CA LEU A 335 -23.39 -3.86 -6.83
C LEU A 335 -23.86 -5.03 -5.95
N THR A 336 -22.92 -5.81 -5.41
CA THR A 336 -23.25 -6.94 -4.53
C THR A 336 -23.95 -6.45 -3.26
N PHE A 337 -23.46 -5.39 -2.65
CA PHE A 337 -24.07 -4.82 -1.45
C PHE A 337 -25.48 -4.27 -1.73
N LEU A 338 -25.68 -3.56 -2.84
CA LEU A 338 -27.02 -3.05 -3.23
C LEU A 338 -28.01 -4.19 -3.48
N VAL A 339 -27.58 -5.28 -4.13
CA VAL A 339 -28.41 -6.48 -4.30
C VAL A 339 -28.77 -7.08 -2.95
N LEU A 340 -27.79 -7.27 -2.06
CA LEU A 340 -28.04 -7.81 -0.72
C LEU A 340 -28.93 -6.90 0.13
N MET A 341 -28.81 -5.59 -0.02
CA MET A 341 -29.69 -4.61 0.61
C MET A 341 -31.15 -4.82 0.18
N GLY A 342 -31.42 -5.00 -1.12
CA GLY A 342 -32.75 -5.36 -1.61
C GLY A 342 -33.26 -6.70 -1.07
N VAL A 343 -32.39 -7.72 -1.00
CA VAL A 343 -32.72 -9.04 -0.44
C VAL A 343 -33.08 -8.93 1.05
N PHE A 344 -32.25 -8.24 1.84
CA PHE A 344 -32.45 -8.07 3.28
C PHE A 344 -33.71 -7.26 3.58
N ALA A 345 -33.97 -6.20 2.81
CA ALA A 345 -35.19 -5.41 2.91
C ALA A 345 -36.42 -6.25 2.58
N GLY A 346 -36.41 -6.98 1.47
CA GLY A 346 -37.52 -7.85 1.05
C GLY A 346 -37.77 -9.02 2.01
N ALA A 347 -36.74 -9.51 2.69
CA ALA A 347 -36.84 -10.56 3.69
C ALA A 347 -37.16 -10.04 5.12
N GLY A 348 -37.12 -8.73 5.34
CA GLY A 348 -37.36 -8.11 6.64
C GLY A 348 -36.30 -8.45 7.71
N TRP A 349 -35.06 -8.76 7.29
CA TRP A 349 -34.02 -9.25 8.21
C TRP A 349 -33.34 -8.15 9.01
N PHE A 350 -32.81 -7.15 8.30
CA PHE A 350 -32.05 -6.06 8.87
C PHE A 350 -31.92 -4.94 7.84
N VAL A 351 -31.90 -3.69 8.29
CA VAL A 351 -31.70 -2.55 7.40
C VAL A 351 -30.21 -2.30 7.23
N LEU A 352 -29.70 -2.69 6.05
CA LEU A 352 -28.31 -2.43 5.66
C LEU A 352 -28.12 -0.95 5.32
N VAL A 353 -27.04 -0.36 5.85
CA VAL A 353 -26.67 1.04 5.58
C VAL A 353 -25.45 1.04 4.68
N PRO A 354 -25.51 1.58 3.45
CA PRO A 354 -24.43 1.44 2.46
C PRO A 354 -23.14 2.13 2.92
N PRO A 355 -22.07 1.37 3.29
CA PRO A 355 -20.86 1.94 3.88
C PRO A 355 -19.88 2.31 2.78
N MET A 356 -20.08 3.47 2.16
CA MET A 356 -19.48 3.78 0.87
C MET A 356 -17.95 3.83 0.87
N ILE A 357 -17.36 4.23 2.00
CA ILE A 357 -15.91 4.20 2.21
C ILE A 357 -15.42 2.74 2.15
N MET A 358 -16.06 1.83 2.90
CA MET A 358 -15.67 0.42 3.02
C MET A 358 -15.97 -0.37 1.73
N LEU A 359 -17.00 0.02 0.98
CA LEU A 359 -17.26 -0.52 -0.36
C LEU A 359 -16.15 -0.15 -1.35
N PHE A 360 -15.61 1.07 -1.27
CA PHE A 360 -14.52 1.53 -2.12
C PHE A 360 -13.16 0.97 -1.67
N PHE A 361 -12.76 1.16 -0.42
CA PHE A 361 -11.46 0.73 0.08
C PHE A 361 -11.38 -0.80 0.19
N GLY A 362 -12.32 -1.44 0.89
CA GLY A 362 -12.36 -2.91 1.00
C GLY A 362 -12.59 -3.60 -0.35
N GLY A 363 -13.47 -3.04 -1.18
CA GLY A 363 -13.68 -3.52 -2.55
C GLY A 363 -12.43 -3.36 -3.41
N GLY A 364 -11.74 -2.22 -3.27
CA GLY A 364 -10.46 -1.95 -3.91
C GLY A 364 -9.34 -2.89 -3.45
N ALA A 365 -9.27 -3.19 -2.15
CA ALA A 365 -8.35 -4.20 -1.61
C ALA A 365 -8.62 -5.57 -2.24
N GLY A 366 -9.86 -6.05 -2.16
CA GLY A 366 -10.27 -7.30 -2.80
C GLY A 366 -9.94 -7.33 -4.29
N GLY A 367 -10.17 -6.21 -4.97
CA GLY A 367 -9.80 -5.95 -6.36
C GLY A 367 -8.32 -6.19 -6.64
N VAL A 368 -7.46 -5.42 -5.98
CA VAL A 368 -6.00 -5.44 -6.21
C VAL A 368 -5.37 -6.78 -5.82
N PHE A 369 -5.70 -7.30 -4.64
CA PHE A 369 -5.13 -8.55 -4.17
C PHE A 369 -5.66 -9.77 -4.94
N GLY A 370 -6.91 -9.74 -5.38
CA GLY A 370 -7.49 -10.72 -6.30
C GLY A 370 -6.88 -10.66 -7.70
N ASN A 371 -6.62 -9.45 -8.23
CA ASN A 371 -5.97 -9.27 -9.53
C ASN A 371 -4.56 -9.86 -9.54
N ALA A 372 -3.77 -9.60 -8.48
CA ALA A 372 -2.39 -10.07 -8.37
C ALA A 372 -2.23 -11.61 -8.37
N VAL A 373 -3.33 -12.36 -8.21
CA VAL A 373 -3.32 -13.83 -8.17
C VAL A 373 -4.10 -14.49 -9.31
N ALA A 374 -5.13 -13.83 -9.84
CA ALA A 374 -6.08 -14.44 -10.77
C ALA A 374 -6.62 -13.45 -11.83
N GLY A 375 -6.00 -12.27 -11.97
CA GLY A 375 -6.40 -11.25 -12.94
C GLY A 375 -7.75 -10.62 -12.62
N TRP A 376 -8.39 -10.02 -13.63
CA TRP A 376 -9.66 -9.30 -13.49
C TRP A 376 -10.80 -10.13 -12.87
N ARG A 377 -10.79 -11.46 -13.03
CA ARG A 377 -11.75 -12.37 -12.39
C ARG A 377 -11.53 -12.47 -10.89
N GLY A 378 -10.26 -12.47 -10.47
CA GLY A 378 -9.91 -12.35 -9.05
C GLY A 378 -10.33 -10.99 -8.48
N ALA A 379 -10.18 -9.92 -9.26
CA ALA A 379 -10.63 -8.59 -8.83
C ALA A 379 -12.16 -8.53 -8.61
N LEU A 380 -12.92 -9.08 -9.57
CA LEU A 380 -14.37 -9.20 -9.49
C LEU A 380 -14.78 -10.04 -8.27
N PHE A 381 -14.16 -11.20 -8.07
CA PHE A 381 -14.41 -12.05 -6.91
C PHE A 381 -14.12 -11.35 -5.59
N GLY A 382 -13.00 -10.63 -5.49
CA GLY A 382 -12.64 -9.88 -4.29
C GLY A 382 -13.66 -8.79 -3.96
N GLY A 383 -14.16 -8.07 -4.97
CA GLY A 383 -15.23 -7.11 -4.79
C GLY A 383 -16.55 -7.75 -4.34
N VAL A 384 -16.99 -8.82 -5.00
CA VAL A 384 -18.20 -9.57 -4.57
C VAL A 384 -18.07 -10.05 -3.14
N LEU A 385 -16.92 -10.63 -2.78
CA LEU A 385 -16.67 -11.11 -1.44
C LEU A 385 -16.74 -9.97 -0.41
N ASN A 386 -16.18 -8.80 -0.72
CA ASN A 386 -16.27 -7.63 0.15
C ASN A 386 -17.72 -7.20 0.37
N GLY A 387 -18.52 -7.08 -0.70
CA GLY A 387 -19.93 -6.70 -0.59
C GLY A 387 -20.74 -7.68 0.29
N VAL A 388 -20.47 -8.98 0.17
CA VAL A 388 -21.06 -10.01 1.04
C VAL A 388 -20.61 -9.84 2.49
N VAL A 389 -19.29 -9.71 2.72
CA VAL A 389 -18.72 -9.57 4.06
C VAL A 389 -19.27 -8.33 4.75
N LEU A 390 -19.41 -7.19 4.05
CA LEU A 390 -19.96 -5.97 4.64
C LEU A 390 -21.45 -6.10 4.96
N ALA A 391 -22.24 -6.72 4.09
CA ALA A 391 -23.68 -6.88 4.32
C ALA A 391 -23.98 -7.80 5.52
N PHE A 392 -23.43 -9.02 5.51
CA PHE A 392 -23.61 -9.94 6.64
C PHE A 392 -22.85 -9.46 7.88
N GLY A 393 -21.70 -8.80 7.66
CA GLY A 393 -20.91 -8.11 8.66
C GLY A 393 -21.74 -7.13 9.47
N GLN A 394 -22.41 -6.19 8.79
CA GLN A 394 -23.29 -5.20 9.41
C GLN A 394 -24.38 -5.84 10.25
N TRP A 395 -25.08 -6.81 9.68
CA TRP A 395 -26.19 -7.47 10.35
C TRP A 395 -25.77 -8.16 11.64
N ILE A 396 -24.70 -8.95 11.60
CA ILE A 396 -24.19 -9.67 12.78
C ILE A 396 -23.51 -8.69 13.75
N GLY A 397 -22.68 -7.79 13.22
CA GLY A 397 -21.91 -6.81 13.98
C GLY A 397 -22.77 -5.84 14.77
N TRP A 398 -23.95 -5.48 14.27
CA TRP A 398 -24.88 -4.60 14.99
C TRP A 398 -25.26 -5.19 16.36
N GLY A 399 -25.51 -6.50 16.42
CA GLY A 399 -25.78 -7.20 17.68
C GLY A 399 -24.55 -7.36 18.57
N VAL A 400 -23.36 -7.49 17.97
CA VAL A 400 -22.09 -7.68 18.71
C VAL A 400 -21.72 -6.45 19.53
N TRP A 401 -22.05 -5.26 19.06
CA TRP A 401 -21.75 -3.98 19.73
C TRP A 401 -22.99 -3.25 20.26
N GLY A 402 -24.14 -3.94 20.38
CA GLY A 402 -25.45 -3.32 20.63
C GLY A 402 -25.55 -2.45 21.89
N GLY A 403 -24.88 -2.83 22.97
CA GLY A 403 -24.80 -2.11 24.25
C GLY A 403 -23.64 -1.13 24.37
N THR A 404 -22.80 -1.02 23.35
CA THR A 404 -21.70 -0.04 23.29
C THR A 404 -21.85 0.99 22.18
N ALA A 405 -21.77 0.54 20.93
CA ALA A 405 -21.63 1.37 19.74
C ALA A 405 -21.98 0.53 18.50
N PRO A 406 -23.26 0.15 18.31
CA PRO A 406 -23.70 -0.64 17.17
C PRO A 406 -23.38 0.00 15.82
N GLU A 407 -23.22 1.34 15.77
CA GLU A 407 -22.80 2.06 14.56
C GLU A 407 -21.40 1.64 14.08
N LEU A 408 -20.57 1.03 14.93
CA LEU A 408 -19.32 0.40 14.48
C LEU A 408 -19.56 -0.63 13.39
N ALA A 409 -20.72 -1.30 13.38
CA ALA A 409 -21.05 -2.28 12.35
C ALA A 409 -21.19 -1.65 10.96
N THR A 410 -21.73 -0.44 10.87
CA THR A 410 -21.89 0.28 9.59
C THR A 410 -20.61 1.01 9.16
N LEU A 411 -19.66 1.17 10.09
CA LEU A 411 -18.36 1.78 9.85
C LEU A 411 -17.21 0.74 9.74
N ALA A 412 -17.54 -0.55 9.87
CA ALA A 412 -16.54 -1.60 10.00
C ALA A 412 -15.92 -1.99 8.66
N ASP A 413 -14.59 -2.03 8.66
CA ASP A 413 -13.84 -2.79 7.67
C ASP A 413 -13.91 -4.29 7.99
N SER A 414 -13.46 -5.11 7.03
CA SER A 414 -13.52 -6.57 7.15
C SER A 414 -12.80 -7.13 8.41
N ASP A 415 -11.67 -6.54 8.82
CA ASP A 415 -10.94 -6.99 10.02
C ASP A 415 -11.69 -6.69 11.31
N TRP A 416 -12.51 -5.63 11.33
CA TRP A 416 -13.25 -5.24 12.53
C TRP A 416 -14.30 -6.28 12.86
N PHE A 417 -14.98 -6.83 11.85
CA PHE A 417 -15.90 -7.94 12.04
C PHE A 417 -15.19 -9.18 12.56
N VAL A 418 -14.08 -9.58 11.93
CA VAL A 418 -13.34 -10.79 12.33
C VAL A 418 -12.85 -10.67 13.78
N VAL A 419 -12.25 -9.54 14.15
CA VAL A 419 -11.75 -9.34 15.51
C VAL A 419 -12.89 -9.14 16.49
N GLY A 420 -13.90 -8.35 16.16
CA GLY A 420 -15.07 -8.13 17.01
C GLY A 420 -15.78 -9.44 17.37
N TRP A 421 -16.06 -10.27 16.37
CA TRP A 421 -16.67 -11.59 16.56
C TRP A 421 -15.79 -12.53 17.37
N SER A 422 -14.49 -12.54 17.09
CA SER A 422 -13.54 -13.39 17.83
C SER A 422 -13.45 -12.99 19.29
N LEU A 423 -13.34 -11.68 19.58
CA LEU A 423 -13.28 -11.17 20.95
C LEU A 423 -14.62 -11.36 21.67
N ARG A 424 -15.74 -11.19 20.99
CA ARG A 424 -17.06 -11.45 21.57
C ARG A 424 -17.22 -12.92 21.95
N GLY A 425 -16.94 -13.85 21.02
CA GLY A 425 -17.09 -15.28 21.25
C GLY A 425 -16.11 -15.83 22.31
N LEU A 426 -14.83 -15.45 22.23
CA LEU A 426 -13.85 -15.83 23.26
C LEU A 426 -14.13 -15.16 24.60
N GLY A 427 -14.64 -13.93 24.55
CA GLY A 427 -15.00 -13.17 25.72
C GLY A 427 -16.18 -13.77 26.48
N GLU A 428 -17.23 -14.24 25.79
CA GLU A 428 -18.35 -14.96 26.42
C GLU A 428 -17.89 -16.24 27.13
N LEU A 429 -16.90 -16.95 26.57
CA LEU A 429 -16.32 -18.14 27.20
C LEU A 429 -15.52 -17.80 28.46
N LEU A 430 -14.87 -16.63 28.49
CA LEU A 430 -13.95 -16.21 29.54
C LEU A 430 -14.58 -15.25 30.56
N SER A 431 -15.77 -14.70 30.28
CA SER A 431 -16.49 -13.78 31.15
C SER A 431 -16.80 -14.34 32.55
N PRO A 432 -16.99 -15.66 32.77
CA PRO A 432 -17.14 -16.20 34.12
C PRO A 432 -15.93 -15.96 35.04
N PHE A 433 -14.76 -15.68 34.46
CA PHE A 433 -13.52 -15.38 35.20
C PHE A 433 -13.34 -13.87 35.44
N GLY A 434 -14.28 -13.01 35.03
CA GLY A 434 -14.20 -11.56 35.19
C GLY A 434 -12.91 -10.97 34.61
N GLU A 435 -12.27 -10.06 35.34
CA GLU A 435 -11.03 -9.40 34.89
C GLU A 435 -9.85 -10.38 34.69
N ALA A 436 -9.82 -11.51 35.39
CA ALA A 436 -8.80 -12.54 35.15
C ALA A 436 -8.96 -13.17 33.75
N GLY A 437 -10.20 -13.29 33.26
CA GLY A 437 -10.50 -13.76 31.92
C GLY A 437 -9.91 -12.88 30.82
N LEU A 438 -9.90 -11.55 31.02
CA LEU A 438 -9.28 -10.61 30.10
C LEU A 438 -7.76 -10.80 30.00
N TRP A 439 -7.08 -11.00 31.13
CA TRP A 439 -5.64 -11.27 31.13
C TRP A 439 -5.29 -12.64 30.55
N ILE A 440 -6.13 -13.66 30.76
CA ILE A 440 -5.98 -14.97 30.13
C ILE A 440 -6.08 -14.83 28.60
N LEU A 441 -7.07 -14.09 28.10
CA LEU A 441 -7.23 -13.79 26.68
C LEU A 441 -5.98 -13.10 26.12
N ALA A 442 -5.52 -12.03 26.77
CA ALA A 442 -4.32 -11.30 26.37
C ALA A 442 -3.08 -12.20 26.35
N ALA A 443 -2.88 -13.00 27.39
CA ALA A 443 -1.75 -13.93 27.49
C ALA A 443 -1.79 -14.99 26.39
N ALA A 444 -2.97 -15.52 26.06
CA ALA A 444 -3.15 -16.47 24.97
C ALA A 444 -2.78 -15.86 23.61
N VAL A 445 -3.27 -14.64 23.32
CA VAL A 445 -2.96 -13.93 22.06
C VAL A 445 -1.47 -13.60 21.97
N VAL A 446 -0.84 -13.16 23.06
CA VAL A 446 0.61 -12.93 23.13
C VAL A 446 1.38 -14.23 22.90
N ALA A 447 0.98 -15.34 23.53
CA ALA A 447 1.62 -16.64 23.37
C ALA A 447 1.54 -17.14 21.91
N VAL A 448 0.37 -17.01 21.28
CA VAL A 448 0.18 -17.33 19.85
C VAL A 448 1.06 -16.43 18.98
N THR A 449 1.12 -15.12 19.27
CA THR A 449 1.95 -14.17 18.54
C THR A 449 3.42 -14.55 18.61
N VAL A 450 3.94 -14.83 19.81
CA VAL A 450 5.32 -15.30 20.01
C VAL A 450 5.57 -16.62 19.26
N ALA A 451 4.65 -17.57 19.34
CA ALA A 451 4.78 -18.85 18.63
C ALA A 451 4.85 -18.64 17.11
N VAL A 452 3.98 -17.80 16.53
CA VAL A 452 4.01 -17.45 15.11
C VAL A 452 5.34 -16.80 14.74
N LEU A 453 5.82 -15.82 15.50
CA LEU A 453 7.08 -15.13 15.24
C LEU A 453 8.29 -16.07 15.30
N VAL A 454 8.32 -16.99 16.27
CA VAL A 454 9.38 -18.01 16.39
C VAL A 454 9.33 -18.97 15.20
N LEU A 455 8.13 -19.45 14.82
CA LEU A 455 7.97 -20.37 13.69
C LEU A 455 8.36 -19.72 12.36
N VAL A 456 7.89 -18.50 12.10
CA VAL A 456 8.25 -17.73 10.91
C VAL A 456 9.74 -17.43 10.89
N GLY A 457 10.32 -17.01 12.02
CA GLY A 457 11.75 -16.74 12.16
C GLY A 457 12.63 -17.98 11.94
N ARG A 458 12.20 -19.16 12.39
CA ARG A 458 12.89 -20.43 12.09
C ARG A 458 12.84 -20.77 10.61
N ARG A 459 11.68 -20.61 9.97
CA ARG A 459 11.52 -20.87 8.53
C ARG A 459 12.40 -19.96 7.67
N THR A 460 12.47 -18.67 7.97
CA THR A 460 13.32 -17.74 7.22
C THR A 460 14.80 -18.01 7.42
N ARG A 461 15.25 -18.35 8.64
CA ARG A 461 16.64 -18.77 8.89
C ARG A 461 17.00 -20.06 8.15
N ASN A 462 16.12 -21.06 8.17
CA ASN A 462 16.36 -22.34 7.49
C ASN A 462 16.38 -22.17 5.97
N ALA A 463 15.50 -21.33 5.41
CA ALA A 463 15.51 -21.00 3.99
C ALA A 463 16.82 -20.31 3.58
N ALA A 464 17.28 -19.32 4.36
CA ALA A 464 18.55 -18.64 4.12
C ALA A 464 19.76 -19.59 4.21
N ALA A 465 19.78 -20.50 5.20
CA ALA A 465 20.82 -21.51 5.33
C ALA A 465 20.83 -22.50 4.15
N THR A 466 19.65 -22.92 3.67
CA THR A 466 19.53 -23.83 2.52
C THR A 466 20.03 -23.17 1.24
N THR A 467 19.71 -21.89 1.01
CA THR A 467 20.21 -21.13 -0.14
C THR A 467 21.72 -20.91 -0.07
N ALA A 468 22.28 -20.69 1.13
CA ALA A 468 23.72 -20.59 1.33
C ALA A 468 24.42 -21.92 1.04
N THR A 469 23.88 -23.05 1.53
CA THR A 469 24.43 -24.38 1.23
C THR A 469 24.34 -24.73 -0.25
N VAL A 470 23.26 -24.35 -0.95
CA VAL A 470 23.15 -24.59 -2.41
C VAL A 470 24.24 -23.81 -3.17
N ARG A 471 24.52 -22.56 -2.77
CA ARG A 471 25.63 -21.76 -3.32
C ARG A 471 27.02 -22.31 -2.96
N GLU A 472 27.17 -22.98 -1.82
CA GLU A 472 28.43 -23.65 -1.43
C GLU A 472 28.60 -25.02 -2.10
N THR A 473 27.50 -25.70 -2.45
CA THR A 473 27.53 -26.99 -3.18
C THR A 473 27.52 -26.84 -4.71
N GLU A 474 27.23 -25.65 -5.24
CA GLU A 474 27.62 -25.33 -6.62
C GLU A 474 29.16 -25.35 -6.67
N PRO A 475 29.77 -26.20 -7.51
CA PRO A 475 31.21 -26.32 -7.52
C PRO A 475 31.81 -24.97 -7.94
N SER A 476 32.55 -24.37 -7.01
CA SER A 476 33.54 -23.34 -7.30
C SER A 476 34.56 -23.92 -8.28
N GLY A 477 34.31 -23.74 -9.58
CA GLY A 477 35.26 -23.97 -10.66
C GLY A 477 35.36 -25.42 -11.14
N ALA A 478 34.69 -25.69 -12.26
CA ALA A 478 35.27 -26.53 -13.31
C ALA A 478 35.34 -25.67 -14.57
N PRO A 479 36.53 -25.39 -15.14
CA PRO A 479 36.62 -24.75 -16.44
C PRO A 479 35.99 -25.71 -17.47
N LEU A 480 35.06 -25.21 -18.27
CA LEU A 480 34.65 -25.92 -19.47
C LEU A 480 35.84 -25.92 -20.43
N ASP A 481 36.52 -27.07 -20.53
CA ASP A 481 37.47 -27.39 -21.59
C ASP A 481 36.77 -27.30 -22.95
N VAL A 482 36.86 -26.13 -23.58
CA VAL A 482 36.68 -25.99 -25.03
C VAL A 482 38.06 -25.74 -25.60
N THR A 483 38.66 -26.80 -26.11
CA THR A 483 39.95 -26.78 -26.81
C THR A 483 39.86 -25.88 -28.03
N TRP A 484 40.56 -24.74 -28.00
CA TRP A 484 41.06 -24.08 -29.21
C TRP A 484 42.58 -24.06 -29.16
N SER A 485 43.17 -24.66 -30.19
CA SER A 485 44.60 -24.88 -30.35
C SER A 485 45.40 -23.58 -30.55
N SER A 486 46.55 -23.55 -29.87
CA SER A 486 47.83 -22.91 -30.22
C SER A 486 47.90 -21.38 -30.40
N SER A 487 48.31 -20.69 -29.32
CA SER A 487 49.57 -19.90 -29.09
C SER A 487 50.32 -19.24 -30.27
N PRO A 488 51.31 -18.31 -30.07
CA PRO A 488 51.85 -17.74 -28.82
C PRO A 488 52.00 -16.19 -28.86
N SER A 489 52.04 -15.46 -27.76
CA SER A 489 53.27 -15.08 -27.03
C SER A 489 52.91 -13.80 -26.26
N ALA A 490 52.99 -13.71 -24.93
CA ALA A 490 54.14 -13.74 -24.03
C ALA A 490 54.38 -12.33 -23.43
N ARG A 491 54.29 -12.27 -22.10
CA ARG A 491 54.90 -11.26 -21.19
C ARG A 491 54.27 -9.86 -21.24
N ASN A 492 54.18 -9.08 -20.17
CA ASN A 492 54.45 -9.16 -18.74
C ASN A 492 53.70 -7.96 -18.15
N ALA A 493 52.95 -8.14 -17.07
CA ALA A 493 53.27 -7.59 -15.75
C ALA A 493 53.20 -6.06 -15.58
N ALA A 494 52.38 -5.68 -14.59
CA ALA A 494 52.48 -4.51 -13.71
C ALA A 494 51.81 -3.17 -14.07
N ALA A 495 51.20 -2.63 -13.01
CA ALA A 495 50.95 -1.23 -12.67
C ALA A 495 49.67 -0.55 -13.19
N SER A 496 48.79 -0.21 -12.24
CA SER A 496 47.89 0.95 -12.35
C SER A 496 48.68 2.25 -12.53
N PRO A 497 48.13 3.21 -13.28
CA PRO A 497 48.04 4.58 -12.80
C PRO A 497 46.62 5.14 -13.02
N ALA A 498 45.99 5.74 -12.01
CA ALA A 498 46.08 7.16 -11.66
C ALA A 498 45.50 8.11 -12.74
N TYR A 499 44.49 8.86 -12.31
CA TYR A 499 43.81 9.95 -13.00
C TYR A 499 44.80 10.88 -13.75
N GLY A 500 44.58 11.06 -15.05
CA GLY A 500 45.26 12.06 -15.87
C GLY A 500 44.40 12.42 -17.09
N ALA A 501 44.10 13.70 -17.26
CA ALA A 501 43.39 14.24 -18.41
C ALA A 501 44.27 14.16 -19.67
N GLU A 502 43.77 13.55 -20.75
CA GLU A 502 44.45 13.50 -22.05
C GLU A 502 43.94 14.56 -23.06
N PRO A 503 44.77 15.01 -24.02
CA PRO A 503 44.47 16.12 -24.92
C PRO A 503 43.57 15.75 -26.12
N LEU A 504 42.80 16.73 -26.59
CA LEU A 504 41.64 16.61 -27.50
C LEU A 504 41.92 16.14 -28.95
N THR A 505 43.15 15.81 -29.34
CA THR A 505 43.50 15.57 -30.76
C THR A 505 43.68 14.11 -31.17
N ARG A 506 43.56 13.14 -30.25
CA ARG A 506 43.60 11.69 -30.59
C ARG A 506 42.25 10.98 -30.64
N ARG A 507 41.13 11.68 -30.42
CA ARG A 507 39.79 11.06 -30.29
C ARG A 507 38.98 10.97 -31.59
N ALA A 508 39.46 11.55 -32.69
CA ALA A 508 38.74 11.57 -33.97
C ALA A 508 38.78 10.24 -34.76
N ALA A 509 39.43 9.19 -34.24
CA ALA A 509 39.55 7.88 -34.90
C ALA A 509 38.83 6.73 -34.18
N ARG A 510 37.88 7.01 -33.25
CA ARG A 510 37.18 5.97 -32.45
C ARG A 510 35.72 5.77 -32.86
N ALA A 511 35.42 5.84 -34.15
CA ALA A 511 34.05 5.82 -34.68
C ALA A 511 33.54 4.44 -35.16
N THR A 512 34.27 3.34 -34.99
CA THR A 512 33.85 2.02 -35.52
C THR A 512 34.17 0.80 -34.67
N SER A 513 34.71 0.96 -33.45
CA SER A 513 34.94 -0.17 -32.54
C SER A 513 34.21 0.01 -31.21
N ARG A 514 33.46 -1.02 -30.82
CA ARG A 514 32.76 -1.09 -29.52
C ARG A 514 33.79 -0.98 -28.38
N PRO A 515 33.56 -0.12 -27.36
CA PRO A 515 34.39 -0.11 -26.15
C PRO A 515 34.32 -1.45 -25.39
N GLU A 516 35.42 -1.88 -24.76
CA GLU A 516 35.46 -3.13 -23.96
C GLU A 516 34.42 -3.14 -22.81
N THR A 517 34.13 -1.97 -22.23
CA THR A 517 33.05 -1.78 -21.25
C THR A 517 32.21 -0.57 -21.68
N LEU A 518 30.91 -0.78 -21.87
CA LEU A 518 29.99 0.29 -22.27
C LEU A 518 29.67 1.21 -21.09
N SER A 519 29.82 2.51 -21.25
CA SER A 519 29.24 3.48 -20.32
C SER A 519 27.76 3.71 -20.68
N VAL A 520 26.85 3.43 -19.74
CA VAL A 520 25.40 3.53 -19.95
C VAL A 520 24.79 4.49 -18.94
N LEU A 521 24.02 5.46 -19.41
CA LEU A 521 23.30 6.41 -18.56
C LEU A 521 21.79 6.17 -18.62
N ALA A 522 21.17 5.91 -17.47
CA ALA A 522 19.74 5.84 -17.31
C ALA A 522 19.16 7.22 -16.97
N VAL A 523 18.21 7.72 -17.76
CA VAL A 523 17.62 9.04 -17.58
C VAL A 523 16.10 8.95 -17.43
N CYS A 524 15.56 9.65 -16.43
CA CYS A 524 14.12 9.80 -16.24
C CYS A 524 13.73 11.24 -15.86
N GLY A 525 12.64 11.75 -16.41
CA GLY A 525 12.08 13.07 -16.06
C GLY A 525 11.19 13.09 -14.82
N ALA A 526 10.92 11.95 -14.19
CA ALA A 526 10.17 11.85 -12.93
C ALA A 526 11.06 11.92 -11.67
N GLY A 527 12.38 12.07 -11.82
CA GLY A 527 13.37 12.16 -10.73
C GLY A 527 14.32 10.96 -10.62
N MET A 528 15.25 11.01 -9.65
CA MET A 528 16.36 10.03 -9.49
C MET A 528 15.89 8.60 -9.17
N GLY A 529 14.72 8.42 -8.54
CA GLY A 529 14.20 7.08 -8.20
C GLY A 529 13.85 6.24 -9.44
N SER A 530 13.19 6.85 -10.42
CA SER A 530 12.82 6.16 -11.66
C SER A 530 14.02 5.87 -12.56
N SER A 531 15.04 6.74 -12.55
CA SER A 531 16.29 6.47 -13.27
C SER A 531 17.14 5.40 -12.58
N LEU A 532 17.08 5.28 -11.25
CA LEU A 532 17.71 4.19 -10.50
C LEU A 532 17.07 2.82 -10.77
N ILE A 533 15.73 2.77 -10.87
CA ILE A 533 15.01 1.54 -11.25
C ILE A 533 15.43 1.12 -12.66
N LEU A 534 15.41 2.05 -13.62
CA LEU A 534 15.82 1.78 -14.99
C LEU A 534 17.29 1.34 -15.07
N ARG A 535 18.18 1.95 -14.28
CA ARG A 535 19.59 1.54 -14.17
C ARG A 535 19.70 0.08 -13.72
N THR A 536 19.02 -0.28 -12.64
CA THR A 536 19.09 -1.63 -12.07
C THR A 536 18.51 -2.69 -13.02
N THR A 537 17.43 -2.35 -13.73
CA THR A 537 16.82 -3.22 -14.74
C THR A 537 17.72 -3.39 -15.96
N ALA A 538 18.37 -2.31 -16.41
CA ALA A 538 19.29 -2.35 -17.54
C ALA A 538 20.60 -3.07 -17.21
N GLU A 539 21.07 -2.98 -15.97
CA GLU A 539 22.24 -3.72 -15.48
C GLU A 539 22.00 -5.22 -15.62
N ARG A 540 20.85 -5.71 -15.12
CA ARG A 540 20.43 -7.12 -15.30
C ARG A 540 20.24 -7.51 -16.77
N ALA A 541 19.71 -6.61 -17.59
CA ALA A 541 19.50 -6.87 -19.02
C ALA A 541 20.83 -7.02 -19.77
N LEU A 542 21.83 -6.19 -19.46
CA LEU A 542 23.16 -6.25 -20.08
C LEU A 542 23.97 -7.45 -19.60
N GLU A 543 23.83 -7.83 -18.32
CA GLU A 543 24.37 -9.10 -17.80
C GLU A 543 23.83 -10.31 -18.57
N GLN A 544 22.52 -10.35 -18.86
CA GLN A 544 21.90 -11.41 -19.66
C GLN A 544 22.37 -11.42 -21.13
N LEU A 545 22.79 -10.29 -21.66
CA LEU A 545 23.38 -10.18 -23.01
C LEU A 545 24.88 -10.46 -23.03
N GLY A 546 25.52 -10.70 -21.87
CA GLY A 546 26.97 -10.88 -21.77
C GLY A 546 27.75 -9.62 -22.17
N VAL A 547 27.15 -8.44 -22.00
CA VAL A 547 27.74 -7.15 -22.38
C VAL A 547 28.33 -6.48 -21.15
N PRO A 548 29.67 -6.33 -21.04
CA PRO A 548 30.27 -5.60 -19.94
C PRO A 548 29.87 -4.12 -20.03
N ALA A 549 29.26 -3.60 -18.96
CA ALA A 549 28.79 -2.22 -18.91
C ALA A 549 28.94 -1.63 -17.51
N SER A 550 29.21 -0.32 -17.46
CA SER A 550 29.16 0.51 -16.26
C SER A 550 27.93 1.41 -16.37
N LEU A 551 26.98 1.25 -15.44
CA LEU A 551 25.72 1.98 -15.48
C LEU A 551 25.66 3.06 -14.40
N ASP A 552 25.27 4.27 -14.82
CA ASP A 552 24.92 5.36 -13.92
C ASP A 552 23.50 5.88 -14.22
N HIS A 553 23.00 6.79 -13.40
CA HIS A 553 21.65 7.34 -13.51
C HIS A 553 21.62 8.83 -13.20
N ALA A 554 20.75 9.56 -13.90
CA ALA A 554 20.58 11.00 -13.72
C ALA A 554 19.14 11.43 -14.01
N ASP A 555 18.77 12.64 -13.55
CA ASP A 555 17.61 13.35 -14.09
C ASP A 555 17.95 14.00 -15.44
N VAL A 556 16.93 14.47 -16.17
CA VAL A 556 17.07 15.06 -17.51
C VAL A 556 17.96 16.30 -17.52
N GLY A 557 17.92 17.12 -16.46
CA GLY A 557 18.76 18.31 -16.34
C GLY A 557 20.23 17.96 -16.18
N SER A 558 20.54 17.02 -15.29
CA SER A 558 21.91 16.55 -14.99
C SER A 558 22.53 15.70 -16.11
N ALA A 559 21.72 15.11 -16.98
CA ALA A 559 22.19 14.35 -18.14
C ALA A 559 22.82 15.24 -19.23
N ARG A 560 22.40 16.51 -19.31
CA ARG A 560 22.92 17.50 -20.28
C ARG A 560 24.33 17.95 -19.88
N GLY A 561 25.34 17.30 -20.44
CA GLY A 561 26.75 17.60 -20.18
C GLY A 561 27.61 16.35 -19.95
N GLN A 562 26.98 15.19 -19.77
CA GLN A 562 27.67 13.91 -19.76
C GLN A 562 27.93 13.44 -21.20
N ARG A 563 28.91 12.56 -21.40
CA ARG A 563 29.08 11.84 -22.68
C ARG A 563 29.28 10.37 -22.37
N VAL A 564 28.35 9.55 -22.85
CA VAL A 564 28.32 8.10 -22.60
C VAL A 564 28.13 7.35 -23.92
N ASP A 565 28.33 6.04 -23.91
CA ASP A 565 28.20 5.20 -25.11
C ASP A 565 26.73 4.88 -25.42
N VAL A 566 25.92 4.68 -24.38
CA VAL A 566 24.49 4.38 -24.49
C VAL A 566 23.69 5.24 -23.51
N VAL A 567 22.60 5.84 -23.97
CA VAL A 567 21.60 6.47 -23.08
C VAL A 567 20.27 5.74 -23.19
N ILE A 568 19.66 5.45 -22.04
CA ILE A 568 18.37 4.76 -21.95
C ILE A 568 17.38 5.62 -21.18
N GLY A 569 16.14 5.68 -21.65
CA GLY A 569 15.11 6.51 -21.02
C GLY A 569 13.76 6.44 -21.73
N GLN A 570 12.77 7.14 -21.17
CA GLN A 570 11.46 7.26 -21.80
C GLN A 570 11.54 8.09 -23.10
N PRO A 571 10.75 7.76 -24.14
CA PRO A 571 10.79 8.45 -25.43
C PRO A 571 10.71 9.97 -25.31
N THR A 572 9.82 10.47 -24.44
CA THR A 572 9.58 11.90 -24.19
C THR A 572 10.82 12.64 -23.70
N TYR A 573 11.68 11.98 -22.92
CA TYR A 573 12.85 12.61 -22.32
C TYR A 573 14.12 12.43 -23.16
N LEU A 574 14.18 11.36 -23.97
CA LEU A 574 15.31 11.15 -24.88
C LEU A 574 15.42 12.26 -25.94
N SER A 575 14.30 12.88 -26.33
CA SER A 575 14.31 14.08 -27.18
C SER A 575 14.85 15.32 -26.46
N GLU A 576 14.72 15.39 -25.13
CA GLU A 576 15.16 16.54 -24.33
C GLU A 576 16.63 16.46 -23.90
N VAL A 577 17.20 15.26 -23.80
CA VAL A 577 18.58 15.06 -23.34
C VAL A 577 19.61 15.50 -24.39
N GLY A 578 19.27 15.54 -25.68
CA GLY A 578 20.17 15.94 -26.77
C GLY A 578 21.11 14.82 -27.23
N GLU A 579 22.18 15.15 -27.99
CA GLU A 579 23.17 14.18 -28.50
C GLU A 579 24.25 13.82 -27.46
N VAL A 580 23.80 13.22 -26.35
CA VAL A 580 24.65 12.82 -25.21
C VAL A 580 25.31 11.46 -25.45
N ALA A 581 24.74 10.62 -26.33
CA ALA A 581 25.24 9.28 -26.65
C ALA A 581 24.98 8.89 -28.12
N PRO A 582 25.88 8.09 -28.75
CA PRO A 582 25.71 7.57 -30.11
C PRO A 582 24.64 6.48 -30.24
N VAL A 583 24.26 5.82 -29.13
CA VAL A 583 23.16 4.85 -29.06
C VAL A 583 22.11 5.35 -28.08
N ARG A 584 20.88 5.50 -28.54
CA ARG A 584 19.74 6.01 -27.76
C ARG A 584 18.64 4.97 -27.74
N VAL A 585 18.27 4.49 -26.56
CA VAL A 585 17.32 3.39 -26.43
C VAL A 585 16.08 3.86 -25.68
N ALA A 586 14.97 3.96 -26.43
CA ALA A 586 13.66 4.29 -25.89
C ALA A 586 13.07 3.10 -25.14
N ILE A 587 12.86 3.28 -23.85
CA ILE A 587 12.30 2.31 -22.91
C ILE A 587 10.94 2.82 -22.40
N THR A 588 9.91 2.00 -22.54
CA THR A 588 8.53 2.31 -22.13
C THR A 588 8.14 1.63 -20.81
N SER A 589 8.82 0.55 -20.43
CA SER A 589 8.68 -0.13 -19.14
C SER A 589 10.04 -0.23 -18.45
N PHE A 590 10.17 0.34 -17.24
CA PHE A 590 11.45 0.43 -16.53
C PHE A 590 11.72 -0.76 -15.60
N VAL A 591 10.71 -1.57 -15.32
CA VAL A 591 10.79 -2.72 -14.41
C VAL A 591 10.86 -4.05 -15.15
N ASP A 592 10.51 -4.06 -16.44
CA ASP A 592 10.53 -5.26 -17.28
C ASP A 592 11.92 -5.47 -17.89
N VAL A 593 12.69 -6.39 -17.31
CA VAL A 593 14.03 -6.75 -17.77
C VAL A 593 14.00 -7.31 -19.20
N VAL A 594 12.95 -8.05 -19.58
CA VAL A 594 12.83 -8.65 -20.93
C VAL A 594 12.65 -7.54 -21.96
N HIS A 595 11.74 -6.60 -21.68
CA HIS A 595 11.52 -5.43 -22.53
C HIS A 595 12.80 -4.59 -22.67
N VAL A 596 13.49 -4.30 -21.57
CA VAL A 596 14.74 -3.53 -21.61
C VAL A 596 15.82 -4.27 -22.39
N ARG A 597 15.95 -5.59 -22.20
CA ARG A 597 16.89 -6.45 -22.93
C ARG A 597 16.64 -6.44 -24.42
N GLU A 598 15.41 -6.69 -24.87
CA GLU A 598 15.06 -6.73 -26.31
C GLU A 598 15.36 -5.39 -26.99
N ARG A 599 15.13 -4.27 -26.29
CA ARG A 599 15.38 -2.93 -26.81
C ARG A 599 16.87 -2.61 -26.86
N LEU A 600 17.63 -3.01 -25.84
CA LEU A 600 19.09 -2.88 -25.80
C LEU A 600 19.75 -3.76 -26.86
N GLU A 601 19.35 -5.02 -26.97
CA GLU A 601 19.84 -5.98 -27.97
C GLU A 601 19.67 -5.42 -29.38
N ARG A 602 18.44 -5.02 -29.73
CA ARG A 602 18.16 -4.41 -31.03
C ARG A 602 19.02 -3.18 -31.31
N ALA A 603 19.11 -2.25 -30.35
CA ALA A 603 19.85 -1.00 -30.55
C ALA A 603 21.37 -1.22 -30.67
N LEU A 604 21.92 -2.20 -29.96
CA LEU A 604 23.33 -2.56 -30.03
C LEU A 604 23.65 -3.32 -31.32
N THR A 605 22.79 -4.23 -31.78
CA THR A 605 22.95 -4.93 -33.07
C THR A 605 22.84 -3.97 -34.25
N GLU A 606 21.88 -3.03 -34.23
CA GLU A 606 21.77 -1.97 -35.26
C GLU A 606 23.04 -1.10 -35.35
N LYS A 607 23.83 -1.02 -34.27
CA LYS A 607 25.12 -0.30 -34.22
C LYS A 607 26.33 -1.19 -34.54
N GLY A 608 26.15 -2.50 -34.69
CA GLY A 608 27.22 -3.48 -34.86
C GLY A 608 28.03 -3.72 -33.57
N TRP A 609 27.41 -3.50 -32.41
CA TRP A 609 28.00 -3.70 -31.08
C TRP A 609 27.56 -5.02 -30.44
N LEU A 610 26.64 -5.76 -31.05
CA LEU A 610 26.31 -7.15 -30.79
C LEU A 610 26.25 -7.84 -32.16
#